data_AF-A0A6M1KYH3-F1
#
_entry.id   AF-A0A6M1KYH3-F1
#
_cell.length_a   1.000
_cell.length_b   1.000
_cell.length_c   1.000
_cell.angle_alpha   90.00
_cell.angle_beta   90.00
_cell.angle_gamma   90.00
#
_symmetry.space_group_name_H-M   'P 1'
#
loop_
_entity.id
_entity.type
_entity.pdbx_description
1 polymer ?
#
loop_
_entity_poly.entity_id
_entity_poly.type
_entity_poly.pdbx_seq_one_letter_code
_entity_poly.pdbx_strand_id
1 'polypeptide(L)'
;MVDSLGHPITEQVTLKAGQIIDRYGSSSGRFTSPIENGVTLPFNKRGLPYPEGYQNYHRYRILKDISVENVKEGFSKLSITDKQLLMADMEEFRFSFDDLANPQKGQIAKVFGQGGGTQIKMITSISWFEKLGLLREVK
;
A
#
# COMPACT_ATOMS: atom_id res chain seq x y z
N MET A 1 -1.03 -2.89 15.55
CA MET A 1 -0.76 -3.14 17.00
C MET A 1 0.20 -2.08 17.51
N VAL A 2 0.24 -1.79 18.80
CA VAL A 2 1.20 -0.83 19.38
C VAL A 2 2.03 -1.49 20.48
N ASP A 3 3.27 -1.01 20.67
CA ASP A 3 4.14 -1.40 21.76
C ASP A 3 3.71 -0.73 23.09
N SER A 4 4.48 -0.95 24.16
CA SER A 4 4.22 -0.36 25.48
C SER A 4 4.36 1.16 25.52
N LEU A 5 4.95 1.77 24.51
CA LEU A 5 5.10 3.22 24.35
C LEU A 5 4.04 3.82 23.42
N GLY A 6 3.16 2.99 22.86
CA GLY A 6 2.13 3.41 21.92
C GLY A 6 2.61 3.52 20.47
N HIS A 7 3.83 3.08 20.16
CA HIS A 7 4.32 3.09 18.77
C HIS A 7 3.75 1.91 17.99
N PRO A 8 3.40 2.11 16.71
CA PRO A 8 2.98 1.01 15.85
C PRO A 8 4.04 -0.09 15.75
N ILE A 9 3.63 -1.34 15.98
CA ILE A 9 4.46 -2.53 15.72
C ILE A 9 4.33 -2.86 14.23
N THR A 10 5.30 -2.41 13.45
CA THR A 10 5.42 -2.68 12.01
C THR A 10 6.88 -2.94 11.65
N GLU A 11 7.10 -3.63 10.55
CA GLU A 11 8.41 -3.87 9.96
C GLU A 11 8.43 -3.46 8.49
N GLN A 12 9.60 -3.07 7.98
CA GLN A 12 9.79 -2.86 6.56
C GLN A 12 9.58 -4.18 5.82
N VAL A 13 8.81 -4.14 4.73
CA VAL A 13 8.63 -5.29 3.83
C VAL A 13 9.19 -4.99 2.45
N THR A 14 9.85 -5.97 1.85
CA THR A 14 10.23 -5.89 0.44
C THR A 14 9.11 -6.47 -0.42
N LEU A 15 8.51 -5.63 -1.26
CA LEU A 15 7.54 -6.06 -2.27
C LEU A 15 8.27 -6.35 -3.58
N LYS A 16 8.17 -7.59 -4.06
CA LYS A 16 8.85 -8.10 -5.24
C LYS A 16 7.92 -8.20 -6.44
N ALA A 17 8.49 -8.03 -7.64
CA ALA A 17 7.76 -8.25 -8.89
C ALA A 17 7.05 -9.61 -8.90
N GLY A 18 5.82 -9.64 -9.41
CA GLY A 18 4.96 -10.82 -9.45
C GLY A 18 4.07 -11.03 -8.22
N GLN A 19 4.42 -10.44 -7.06
CA GLN A 19 3.56 -10.50 -5.87
C GLN A 19 2.22 -9.79 -6.12
N ILE A 20 1.20 -10.21 -5.36
CA ILE A 20 -0.15 -9.64 -5.44
C ILE A 20 -0.53 -9.09 -4.06
N ILE A 21 -1.07 -7.89 -4.07
CA ILE A 21 -1.72 -7.25 -2.92
C ILE A 21 -3.16 -6.93 -3.27
N ASP A 22 -4.04 -6.89 -2.29
CA ASP A 22 -5.43 -6.52 -2.50
C ASP A 22 -5.89 -5.45 -1.50
N ARG A 23 -7.05 -4.86 -1.76
CA ARG A 23 -7.73 -3.99 -0.80
C ARG A 23 -9.20 -3.80 -1.14
N TYR A 24 -9.93 -3.34 -0.13
CA TYR A 24 -11.26 -2.78 -0.29
C TYR A 24 -11.15 -1.24 -0.25
N GLY A 25 -11.81 -0.53 -1.17
CA GLY A 25 -11.83 0.95 -1.25
C GLY A 25 -11.20 1.53 -2.52
N SER A 26 -11.10 2.87 -2.65
CA SER A 26 -10.60 3.60 -3.84
C SER A 26 -9.08 3.78 -3.86
N SER A 27 -8.42 3.83 -5.04
CA SER A 27 -6.94 3.78 -5.17
C SER A 27 -6.21 4.98 -4.56
N SER A 28 -6.95 6.00 -4.13
CA SER A 28 -6.48 7.07 -3.25
C SER A 28 -6.04 6.59 -1.85
N GLY A 29 -6.48 5.41 -1.40
CA GLY A 29 -6.05 4.81 -0.15
C GLY A 29 -4.65 4.20 -0.22
N ARG A 30 -4.03 3.96 0.93
CA ARG A 30 -2.63 3.48 1.07
C ARG A 30 -2.45 2.17 1.85
N PHE A 31 -3.54 1.55 2.29
CA PHE A 31 -3.50 0.27 3.01
C PHE A 31 -3.96 -0.86 2.08
N THR A 32 -3.22 -1.96 2.12
CA THR A 32 -3.48 -3.18 1.35
C THR A 32 -3.28 -4.41 2.23
N SER A 33 -3.69 -5.58 1.76
CA SER A 33 -3.34 -6.86 2.36
C SER A 33 -2.56 -7.71 1.35
N PRO A 34 -1.55 -8.47 1.79
CA PRO A 34 -0.83 -9.36 0.88
C PRO A 34 -1.71 -10.57 0.51
N ILE A 35 -1.61 -11.03 -0.73
CA ILE A 35 -2.12 -12.34 -1.15
C ILE A 35 -0.92 -13.29 -1.20
N GLU A 36 -0.76 -14.09 -0.15
CA GLU A 36 0.34 -15.04 0.00
C GLU A 36 -0.16 -16.43 -0.41
N ASN A 37 0.58 -17.13 -1.28
CA ASN A 37 0.22 -18.46 -1.79
C ASN A 37 -1.20 -18.53 -2.39
N GLY A 38 -1.67 -17.43 -2.99
CA GLY A 38 -3.02 -17.34 -3.58
C GLY A 38 -4.15 -17.19 -2.55
N VAL A 39 -3.83 -17.04 -1.26
CA VAL A 39 -4.82 -16.92 -0.20
C VAL A 39 -5.12 -15.44 0.07
N THR A 40 -6.38 -15.05 -0.17
CA THR A 40 -6.90 -13.74 0.17
C THR A 40 -7.20 -13.65 1.66
N LEU A 41 -6.79 -12.55 2.31
CA LEU A 41 -7.13 -12.29 3.71
C LEU A 41 -8.66 -12.16 3.88
N PRO A 42 -9.30 -12.91 4.78
CA PRO A 42 -10.75 -12.80 5.01
C PRO A 42 -11.20 -11.40 5.41
N PHE A 43 -12.39 -10.98 5.00
CA PHE A 43 -12.90 -9.62 5.25
C PHE A 43 -12.89 -9.23 6.74
N ASN A 44 -13.36 -10.12 7.61
CA ASN A 44 -13.40 -9.92 9.07
C ASN A 44 -12.01 -9.88 9.74
N LYS A 45 -10.92 -10.03 8.99
CA LYS A 45 -9.56 -9.83 9.49
C LYS A 45 -9.00 -8.45 9.17
N ARG A 46 -9.75 -7.61 8.45
CA ARG A 46 -9.27 -6.35 7.87
C ARG A 46 -9.54 -5.09 8.70
N GLY A 47 -10.31 -5.19 9.79
CA GLY A 47 -10.54 -4.03 10.67
C GLY A 47 -11.28 -2.88 10.01
N LEU A 48 -12.15 -3.15 9.02
CA LEU A 48 -12.91 -2.14 8.29
C LEU A 48 -14.20 -1.75 9.03
N PRO A 49 -14.70 -0.52 8.93
CA PRO A 49 -15.93 -0.08 9.61
C PRO A 49 -17.21 -0.50 8.89
N TYR A 50 -17.11 -0.88 7.62
CA TYR A 50 -18.25 -1.19 6.76
C TYR A 50 -18.45 -2.70 6.59
N PRO A 51 -19.67 -3.17 6.26
CA PRO A 51 -19.90 -4.58 5.91
C PRO A 51 -19.22 -4.96 4.59
N GLU A 52 -19.03 -6.26 4.39
CA GLU A 52 -18.48 -6.80 3.15
C GLU A 52 -19.38 -6.44 1.96
N GLY A 53 -18.76 -6.03 0.85
CA GLY A 53 -19.46 -5.57 -0.36
C GLY A 53 -19.81 -4.08 -0.38
N TYR A 54 -19.64 -3.34 0.72
CA TYR A 54 -19.83 -1.88 0.72
C TYR A 54 -18.76 -1.14 -0.09
N GLN A 55 -17.51 -1.58 0.01
CA GLN A 55 -16.40 -1.04 -0.77
C GLN A 55 -16.02 -2.01 -1.88
N ASN A 56 -15.64 -1.45 -3.04
CA ASN A 56 -15.12 -2.24 -4.15
C ASN A 56 -13.84 -2.98 -3.76
N TYR A 57 -13.73 -4.22 -4.21
CA TYR A 57 -12.55 -5.06 -4.04
C TYR A 57 -11.62 -4.92 -5.25
N HIS A 58 -10.33 -4.71 -4.98
CA HIS A 58 -9.31 -4.52 -6.00
C HIS A 58 -8.10 -5.40 -5.70
N ARG A 59 -7.49 -5.96 -6.74
CA ARG A 59 -6.21 -6.69 -6.66
C ARG A 59 -5.18 -5.97 -7.51
N TYR A 60 -3.95 -5.92 -7.04
CA TYR A 60 -2.84 -5.28 -7.73
C TYR A 60 -1.67 -6.24 -7.83
N ARG A 61 -1.08 -6.34 -9.02
CA ARG A 61 0.17 -7.08 -9.23
C ARG A 61 1.33 -6.09 -9.20
N ILE A 62 2.34 -6.42 -8.39
CA ILE A 62 3.62 -5.72 -8.39
C ILE A 62 4.34 -6.03 -9.71
N LEU A 63 4.64 -4.99 -10.49
CA LEU A 63 5.30 -5.10 -11.79
C LEU A 63 6.81 -5.05 -11.67
N LYS A 64 7.30 -4.27 -10.71
CA LYS A 64 8.71 -4.10 -10.38
C LYS A 64 8.87 -4.10 -8.87
N ASP A 65 10.02 -4.57 -8.40
CA ASP A 65 10.36 -4.48 -6.98
C ASP A 65 10.15 -3.04 -6.48
N ILE A 66 9.48 -2.91 -5.33
CA ILE A 66 9.32 -1.59 -4.69
C ILE A 66 10.67 -1.25 -4.05
N SER A 67 11.47 -0.49 -4.80
CA SER A 67 12.84 -0.10 -4.47
C SER A 67 13.10 1.34 -4.91
N VAL A 68 14.10 1.99 -4.32
CA VAL A 68 14.46 3.38 -4.65
C VAL A 68 14.80 3.52 -6.13
N GLU A 69 15.51 2.55 -6.70
CA GLU A 69 15.88 2.51 -8.12
C GLU A 69 14.63 2.54 -9.02
N ASN A 70 13.69 1.62 -8.78
CA ASN A 70 12.48 1.53 -9.60
C ASN A 70 11.54 2.72 -9.37
N VAL A 71 11.50 3.29 -8.15
CA VAL A 71 10.76 4.52 -7.85
C VAL A 71 11.33 5.69 -8.66
N LYS A 72 12.66 5.88 -8.68
CA LYS A 72 13.31 6.93 -9.47
C LYS A 72 13.12 6.72 -10.97
N GLU A 73 13.22 5.49 -11.44
CA GLU A 73 12.94 5.15 -12.83
C GLU A 73 11.49 5.50 -13.21
N GLY A 74 10.51 5.10 -12.39
CA GLY A 74 9.11 5.45 -12.56
C GLY A 74 8.88 6.96 -12.55
N PHE A 75 9.47 7.67 -11.59
CA PHE A 75 9.40 9.12 -11.49
C PHE A 75 9.93 9.80 -12.74
N SER A 76 11.06 9.36 -13.28
CA SER A 76 11.66 9.95 -14.50
C SER A 76 10.73 9.89 -15.71
N LYS A 77 9.85 8.90 -15.77
CA LYS A 77 8.88 8.65 -16.87
C LYS A 77 7.53 9.36 -16.67
N LEU A 78 7.28 9.93 -15.50
CA LEU A 78 6.07 10.72 -15.25
C LEU A 78 6.01 11.96 -16.16
N SER A 79 4.78 12.41 -16.43
CA SER A 79 4.53 13.71 -17.07
C SER A 79 5.09 14.85 -16.19
N ILE A 80 5.36 16.01 -16.79
CA ILE A 80 5.85 17.18 -16.03
C ILE A 80 4.85 17.53 -14.91
N THR A 81 3.55 17.51 -15.22
CA THR A 81 2.48 17.77 -14.26
C THR A 81 2.46 16.75 -13.12
N ASP A 82 2.56 15.45 -13.42
CA ASP A 82 2.59 14.41 -12.38
C ASP A 82 3.84 14.50 -11.51
N LYS A 83 4.99 14.86 -12.07
CA LYS A 83 6.22 15.12 -11.29
C LYS A 83 6.00 16.25 -10.30
N GLN A 84 5.44 17.37 -10.76
CA GLN A 84 5.16 18.52 -9.91
C GLN A 84 4.17 18.18 -8.78
N LEU A 85 3.10 17.45 -9.11
CA LEU A 85 2.12 17.00 -8.11
C LEU A 85 2.73 16.05 -7.08
N LEU A 86 3.51 15.05 -7.51
CA LEU A 86 4.15 14.13 -6.57
C LEU A 86 5.19 14.84 -5.71
N MET A 87 5.95 15.79 -6.28
CA MET A 87 6.91 16.59 -5.50
C MET A 87 6.20 17.49 -4.48
N ALA A 88 5.05 18.07 -4.83
CA ALA A 88 4.23 18.85 -3.90
C ALA A 88 3.70 17.96 -2.75
N ASP A 89 3.18 16.77 -3.06
CA ASP A 89 2.75 15.79 -2.05
C ASP A 89 3.93 15.40 -1.14
N MET A 90 5.11 15.15 -1.71
CA MET A 90 6.33 14.80 -0.97
C MET A 90 6.74 15.91 0.00
N GLU A 91 6.63 17.17 -0.40
CA GLU A 91 6.90 18.34 0.44
C GLU A 91 5.84 18.49 1.55
N GLU A 92 4.56 18.47 1.20
CA GLU A 92 3.44 18.66 2.13
C GLU A 92 3.42 17.56 3.21
N PHE A 93 3.54 16.30 2.79
CA PHE A 93 3.46 15.15 3.68
C PHE A 93 4.82 14.66 4.18
N ARG A 94 5.90 15.37 3.83
CA ARG A 94 7.29 15.14 4.27
C ARG A 94 7.75 13.69 4.06
N PHE A 95 7.66 13.22 2.82
CA PHE A 95 8.20 11.91 2.43
C PHE A 95 9.12 12.01 1.22
N SER A 96 10.01 11.02 1.10
CA SER A 96 11.08 10.96 0.10
C SER A 96 10.89 9.77 -0.85
N PHE A 97 11.81 9.64 -1.82
CA PHE A 97 11.87 8.43 -2.64
C PHE A 97 12.25 7.17 -1.84
N ASP A 98 13.04 7.33 -0.76
CA ASP A 98 13.35 6.24 0.17
C ASP A 98 12.08 5.77 0.91
N ASP A 99 11.21 6.70 1.31
CA ASP A 99 9.93 6.35 1.95
C ASP A 99 8.96 5.66 0.98
N LEU A 100 8.95 6.07 -0.30
CA LEU A 100 8.21 5.37 -1.37
C LEU A 100 8.68 3.92 -1.55
N ALA A 101 9.97 3.67 -1.31
CA ALA A 101 10.60 2.36 -1.37
C ALA A 101 10.50 1.56 -0.04
N ASN A 102 9.82 2.10 0.98
CA ASN A 102 9.81 1.53 2.33
C ASN A 102 8.40 1.20 2.85
N PRO A 103 7.62 0.34 2.14
CA PRO A 103 6.32 -0.08 2.64
C PRO A 103 6.45 -0.85 3.97
N GLN A 104 5.49 -0.65 4.86
CA GLN A 104 5.49 -1.22 6.21
C GLN A 104 4.45 -2.31 6.34
N LYS A 105 4.84 -3.50 6.78
CA LYS A 105 3.94 -4.63 7.10
C LYS A 105 3.67 -4.67 8.59
N GLY A 106 2.44 -5.01 8.96
CA GLY A 106 2.11 -5.21 10.37
C GLY A 106 0.72 -5.77 10.58
N GLN A 107 0.44 -6.11 11.84
CA GLN A 107 -0.85 -6.68 12.22
C GLN A 107 -1.91 -5.58 12.40
N ILE A 108 -3.07 -5.83 11.81
CA ILE A 108 -4.28 -5.03 11.96
C ILE A 108 -4.82 -5.25 13.38
N ALA A 109 -4.91 -4.17 14.16
CA ALA A 109 -5.51 -4.23 15.49
C ALA A 109 -6.99 -4.62 15.41
N LYS A 110 -7.54 -5.19 16.49
CA LYS A 110 -9.00 -5.42 16.55
C LYS A 110 -9.72 -4.08 16.70
N VAL A 111 -10.48 -3.70 15.68
CA VAL A 111 -11.28 -2.47 15.62
C VAL A 111 -12.60 -2.77 14.91
N PHE A 112 -13.68 -2.06 15.26
CA PHE A 112 -15.03 -2.32 14.71
C PHE A 112 -15.48 -3.79 14.88
N GLY A 113 -15.06 -4.45 15.96
CA GLY A 113 -15.36 -5.87 16.22
C GLY A 113 -14.59 -6.89 15.38
N GLN A 114 -13.70 -6.43 14.48
CA GLN A 114 -12.97 -7.27 13.53
C GLN A 114 -11.48 -6.91 13.44
N GLY A 115 -10.66 -7.71 12.73
CA GLY A 115 -9.21 -7.47 12.62
C GLY A 115 -8.34 -8.69 12.92
N GLY A 116 -7.07 -8.44 13.20
CA GLY A 116 -6.07 -9.48 13.50
C GLY A 116 -5.38 -10.07 12.27
N GLY A 117 -5.73 -9.62 11.06
CA GLY A 117 -5.01 -9.94 9.84
C GLY A 117 -3.75 -9.11 9.65
N THR A 118 -3.11 -9.29 8.49
CA THR A 118 -1.89 -8.56 8.10
C THR A 118 -2.21 -7.51 7.05
N GLN A 119 -1.63 -6.32 7.22
CA GLN A 119 -1.71 -5.25 6.24
C GLN A 119 -0.32 -4.75 5.84
N ILE A 120 -0.27 -4.16 4.66
CA ILE A 120 0.87 -3.40 4.16
C ILE A 120 0.42 -1.96 3.98
N LYS A 121 1.11 -1.05 4.66
CA LYS A 121 0.94 0.40 4.55
C LYS A 121 1.98 0.93 3.57
N MET A 122 1.49 1.48 2.48
CA MET A 122 2.28 2.28 1.55
C MET A 122 2.43 3.71 2.11
N ILE A 123 3.47 4.46 1.70
CA ILE A 123 3.65 5.83 2.19
C ILE A 123 2.52 6.76 1.71
N THR A 124 2.12 6.61 0.45
CA THR A 124 1.09 7.39 -0.26
C THR A 124 0.09 6.47 -0.97
N SER A 125 -0.83 7.05 -1.75
CA SER A 125 -1.91 6.35 -2.44
C SER A 125 -1.43 5.28 -3.43
N ILE A 126 -2.22 4.21 -3.58
CA ILE A 126 -1.96 3.16 -4.58
C ILE A 126 -1.92 3.74 -6.01
N SER A 127 -2.73 4.75 -6.29
CA SER A 127 -2.71 5.43 -7.59
C SER A 127 -1.35 6.03 -7.95
N TRP A 128 -0.55 6.47 -6.98
CA TRP A 128 0.81 6.93 -7.26
C TRP A 128 1.73 5.79 -7.67
N PHE A 129 1.62 4.63 -7.02
CA PHE A 129 2.39 3.44 -7.41
C PHE A 129 1.99 2.90 -8.78
N GLU A 130 0.72 3.06 -9.18
CA GLU A 130 0.26 2.79 -10.55
C GLU A 130 0.89 3.76 -11.56
N LYS A 131 0.85 5.07 -11.28
CA LYS A 131 1.47 6.10 -12.14
C LYS A 131 2.98 5.91 -12.30
N LEU A 132 3.67 5.50 -11.23
CA LEU A 132 5.11 5.16 -11.26
C LEU A 132 5.40 3.86 -12.03
N GLY A 133 4.38 3.10 -12.44
CA GLY A 133 4.53 1.84 -13.16
C GLY A 133 5.07 0.70 -12.29
N LEU A 134 4.93 0.82 -10.97
CA LEU A 134 5.43 -0.16 -9.99
C LEU A 134 4.44 -1.29 -9.74
N LEU A 135 3.15 -1.02 -9.90
CA LEU A 135 2.08 -2.00 -9.82
C LEU A 135 0.96 -1.65 -10.81
N ARG A 136 0.07 -2.59 -11.06
CA ARG A 136 -1.18 -2.34 -11.80
C ARG A 136 -2.32 -3.13 -11.20
N GLU A 137 -3.53 -2.61 -11.34
CA GLU A 137 -4.74 -3.37 -11.03
C GLU A 137 -4.88 -4.60 -11.95
N VAL A 138 -5.39 -5.69 -11.39
CA VAL A 138 -5.64 -6.96 -12.07
C VAL A 138 -7.04 -7.46 -11.73
N LYS A 139 -7.76 -7.97 -12.73
CA LYS A 139 -9.09 -8.55 -12.56
C LYS A 139 -9.01 -9.93 -11.92
#